data_AF-A0A1X1TN99-F1
#
_entry.id   AF-A0A1X1TN99-F1
#
_cell.length_a   1.000
_cell.length_b   1.000
_cell.length_c   1.000
_cell.angle_alpha   90.00
_cell.angle_beta   90.00
_cell.angle_gamma   90.00
#
_symmetry.space_group_name_H-M   'P 1'
#
loop_
_entity.id
_entity.type
_entity.pdbx_description
1 polymer ?
#
loop_
_entity_poly.entity_id
_entity_poly.type
_entity_poly.pdbx_seq_one_letter_code
_entity_poly.pdbx_strand_id
1 'polypeptide(L)'
;MSPQVGAALAGRYRLQRLIATGGMGQVWEAVDNRLGRRVAVKVLKPEFSSDPEFIERFRAEARNTAMLNHPGIASVHDYGETELDGEGRTAFLVMELVNGEPLNSVLKRTGRLSLRHALDMLEQTGRALQVAHSTGLVHRDVKPGNIMITPTGQVKITDFGIAKAVDAAPVTQTGMVMGTAQYIAPEQALGQDATAASDVYSLGVVGYEVLSGRRPFTGDGALTVAMKHIKEPPPPLPAELPPNVRELIEITLAKNPGMRYRSGGPFADAVAAVRSGRRPTRPSQSLPAGRAAPSAIPSGAATRAVAPVSARATAARRARPSAGNHRTPPPRRTFTAGQRALLWAAGVLGTLAIIIAVLIVVNAKSPGGSLAPATVTDTGAPLSSSSSPEEPSSAPPAQSSGWHRTTP
;
A
#
# COMPACT_ATOMS: atom_id res chain seq x y z
N MET A 1 -24.67 -13.55 -1.44
CA MET A 1 -25.57 -12.44 -1.04
C MET A 1 -24.82 -11.60 -0.03
N SER A 2 -24.41 -10.37 -0.37
CA SER A 2 -23.48 -9.58 0.45
C SER A 2 -23.84 -9.52 1.94
N PRO A 3 -22.85 -9.37 2.85
CA PRO A 3 -23.11 -9.25 4.29
C PRO A 3 -24.18 -8.20 4.58
N GLN A 4 -25.15 -8.55 5.43
CA GLN A 4 -26.28 -7.67 5.74
C GLN A 4 -26.20 -7.08 7.15
N VAL A 5 -26.84 -5.93 7.33
CA VAL A 5 -27.08 -5.33 8.65
C VAL A 5 -27.81 -6.35 9.53
N GLY A 6 -27.34 -6.52 10.77
CA GLY A 6 -27.90 -7.47 11.73
C GLY A 6 -27.26 -8.86 11.71
N ALA A 7 -26.52 -9.23 10.65
CA ALA A 7 -25.80 -10.49 10.61
C ALA A 7 -24.77 -10.58 11.76
N ALA A 8 -24.71 -11.72 12.43
CA ALA A 8 -23.79 -11.96 13.55
C ALA A 8 -22.68 -12.93 13.13
N LEU A 9 -21.50 -12.40 12.81
CA LEU A 9 -20.35 -13.22 12.41
C LEU A 9 -19.87 -14.05 13.61
N ALA A 10 -19.76 -15.37 13.39
CA ALA A 10 -19.45 -16.36 14.42
C ALA A 10 -20.32 -16.25 15.69
N GLY A 11 -21.56 -15.76 15.55
CA GLY A 11 -22.48 -15.51 16.67
C GLY A 11 -22.02 -14.42 17.64
N ARG A 12 -20.99 -13.63 17.30
CA ARG A 12 -20.36 -12.66 18.21
C ARG A 12 -20.36 -11.23 17.68
N TYR A 13 -19.95 -11.04 16.44
CA TYR A 13 -19.76 -9.69 15.88
C TYR A 13 -20.96 -9.32 15.02
N ARG A 14 -21.87 -8.52 15.60
CA ARG A 14 -23.10 -8.12 14.91
C ARG A 14 -22.87 -6.89 14.06
N LEU A 15 -23.00 -7.05 12.73
CA LEU A 15 -22.83 -5.98 11.76
C LEU A 15 -23.95 -4.94 11.91
N GLN A 16 -23.60 -3.65 11.89
CA GLN A 16 -24.55 -2.55 12.06
C GLN A 16 -24.60 -1.63 10.84
N ARG A 17 -23.45 -1.15 10.38
CA ARG A 17 -23.38 -0.13 9.34
C ARG A 17 -22.17 -0.35 8.44
N LEU A 18 -22.36 -0.33 7.14
CA LEU A 18 -21.24 -0.35 6.19
C LEU A 18 -20.45 0.96 6.29
N ILE A 19 -19.14 0.87 6.51
CA ILE A 19 -18.23 2.02 6.58
C ILE A 19 -17.59 2.27 5.21
N ALA A 20 -17.06 1.22 4.60
CA ALA A 20 -16.34 1.32 3.34
C ALA A 20 -16.41 0.02 2.54
N THR A 21 -16.29 0.13 1.22
CA THR A 21 -16.12 -1.00 0.30
C THR A 21 -14.77 -0.87 -0.39
N GLY A 22 -13.97 -1.93 -0.36
CA GLY A 22 -12.67 -2.01 -1.01
C GLY A 22 -12.60 -3.16 -2.02
N GLY A 23 -11.43 -3.32 -2.65
CA GLY A 23 -11.18 -4.38 -3.63
C GLY A 23 -11.42 -5.78 -3.07
N MET A 24 -10.87 -6.06 -1.88
CA MET A 24 -10.91 -7.40 -1.27
C MET A 24 -12.09 -7.66 -0.33
N GLY A 25 -12.90 -6.65 -0.02
CA GLY A 25 -13.89 -6.80 1.03
C GLY A 25 -14.61 -5.51 1.40
N GLN A 26 -15.39 -5.61 2.45
CA GLN A 26 -16.15 -4.51 3.03
C GLN A 26 -15.73 -4.30 4.48
N VAL A 27 -15.68 -3.04 4.92
CA VAL A 27 -15.44 -2.68 6.32
C VAL A 27 -16.76 -2.24 6.93
N TRP A 28 -17.15 -2.89 8.01
CA TRP A 28 -18.39 -2.67 8.72
C TRP A 28 -18.13 -2.16 10.13
N GLU A 29 -18.99 -1.28 10.60
CA GLU A 29 -19.19 -1.05 12.02
C GLU A 29 -19.97 -2.21 12.60
N ALA A 30 -19.51 -2.77 13.71
CA ALA A 30 -20.15 -3.88 14.39
C ALA A 30 -20.09 -3.72 15.91
N VAL A 31 -20.90 -4.52 16.62
CA VAL A 31 -20.83 -4.68 18.08
C VAL A 31 -20.27 -6.04 18.40
N ASP A 32 -19.24 -6.09 19.25
CA ASP A 32 -18.79 -7.31 19.91
C ASP A 32 -19.76 -7.64 21.05
N ASN A 33 -20.67 -8.58 20.83
CA ASN A 33 -21.72 -8.92 21.79
C ASN A 33 -21.18 -9.52 23.11
N ARG A 34 -19.92 -9.99 23.14
CA ARG A 34 -19.32 -10.52 24.38
C ARG A 34 -18.78 -9.42 25.28
N LEU A 35 -18.20 -8.38 24.70
CA LEU A 35 -17.55 -7.30 25.43
C LEU A 35 -18.37 -6.00 25.46
N GLY A 36 -19.48 -5.92 24.70
CA GLY A 36 -20.34 -4.74 24.65
C GLY A 36 -19.72 -3.51 23.98
N ARG A 37 -18.65 -3.69 23.19
CA ARG A 37 -17.92 -2.60 22.54
C ARG A 37 -18.17 -2.54 21.03
N ARG A 38 -18.12 -1.34 20.47
CA ARG A 38 -18.13 -1.12 19.01
C ARG A 38 -16.74 -1.43 18.43
N VAL A 39 -16.72 -2.09 17.28
CA VAL A 39 -15.52 -2.51 16.54
C VAL A 39 -15.71 -2.28 15.05
N ALA A 40 -14.61 -2.21 14.31
CA ALA A 40 -14.64 -2.30 12.86
C ALA A 40 -14.36 -3.76 12.45
N VAL A 41 -15.10 -4.27 11.46
CA VAL A 41 -14.95 -5.63 10.96
C VAL A 41 -14.77 -5.59 9.45
N LYS A 42 -13.61 -6.03 8.98
CA LYS A 42 -13.35 -6.21 7.55
C LYS A 42 -13.76 -7.62 7.15
N VAL A 43 -14.78 -7.72 6.32
CA VAL A 43 -15.33 -8.96 5.78
C VAL A 43 -14.79 -9.14 4.37
N LEU A 44 -14.13 -10.26 4.08
CA LEU A 44 -13.58 -10.55 2.76
C LEU A 44 -14.68 -11.00 1.79
N LYS A 45 -14.52 -10.69 0.49
CA LYS A 45 -15.43 -11.21 -0.53
C LYS A 45 -15.27 -12.73 -0.69
N PRO A 46 -16.29 -13.44 -1.19
CA PRO A 46 -16.25 -14.91 -1.37
C PRO A 46 -15.08 -15.40 -2.23
N GLU A 47 -14.72 -14.64 -3.27
CA GLU A 47 -13.60 -14.91 -4.18
C GLU A 47 -12.23 -14.98 -3.47
N PHE A 48 -12.04 -14.24 -2.38
CA PHE A 48 -10.83 -14.35 -1.54
C PHE A 48 -10.99 -15.34 -0.38
N SER A 49 -12.22 -15.54 0.10
CA SER A 49 -12.50 -16.48 1.19
C SER A 49 -12.53 -17.95 0.75
N SER A 50 -12.52 -18.20 -0.56
CA SER A 50 -12.48 -19.56 -1.12
C SER A 50 -11.06 -20.03 -1.47
N ASP A 51 -10.07 -19.13 -1.47
CA ASP A 51 -8.66 -19.44 -1.75
C ASP A 51 -7.92 -19.76 -0.43
N PRO A 52 -7.53 -21.04 -0.19
CA PRO A 52 -6.84 -21.43 1.04
C PRO A 52 -5.48 -20.74 1.22
N GLU A 53 -4.78 -20.45 0.13
CA GLU A 53 -3.46 -19.82 0.17
C GLU A 53 -3.59 -18.34 0.55
N PHE A 54 -4.63 -17.67 0.04
CA PHE A 54 -5.00 -16.32 0.47
C PHE A 54 -5.35 -16.29 1.96
N ILE A 55 -6.20 -17.21 2.43
CA ILE A 55 -6.64 -17.26 3.82
C ILE A 55 -5.46 -17.45 4.78
N GLU A 56 -4.55 -18.38 4.50
CA GLU A 56 -3.39 -18.61 5.37
C GLU A 56 -2.48 -17.38 5.43
N ARG A 57 -2.29 -16.68 4.30
CA ARG A 57 -1.54 -15.42 4.26
C ARG A 57 -2.25 -14.30 5.03
N PHE A 58 -3.55 -14.15 4.81
CA PHE A 58 -4.39 -13.17 5.50
C PHE A 58 -4.34 -13.38 7.02
N ARG A 59 -4.40 -14.65 7.46
CA ARG A 59 -4.27 -15.06 8.87
C ARG A 59 -2.88 -14.76 9.43
N ALA A 60 -1.82 -15.06 8.69
CA ALA A 60 -0.46 -14.77 9.11
C ALA A 60 -0.23 -13.25 9.28
N GLU A 61 -0.74 -12.44 8.36
CA GLU A 61 -0.57 -10.98 8.41
C GLU A 61 -1.46 -10.33 9.48
N ALA A 62 -2.67 -10.85 9.70
CA ALA A 62 -3.52 -10.48 10.84
C ALA A 62 -2.80 -10.72 12.17
N ARG A 63 -2.15 -11.88 12.34
CA ARG A 63 -1.36 -12.19 13.55
C ARG A 63 -0.18 -11.24 13.74
N ASN A 64 0.57 -10.97 12.68
CA ASN A 64 1.70 -10.05 12.74
C ASN A 64 1.26 -8.62 13.11
N THR A 65 0.15 -8.17 12.54
CA THR A 65 -0.41 -6.84 12.84
C THR A 65 -0.96 -6.77 14.27
N ALA A 66 -1.59 -7.84 14.77
CA ALA A 66 -2.09 -7.91 16.15
C ALA A 66 -0.99 -7.83 17.22
N MET A 67 0.27 -8.12 16.86
CA MET A 67 1.42 -7.96 17.76
C MET A 67 1.90 -6.51 17.87
N LEU A 68 1.45 -5.61 16.99
CA LEU A 68 1.84 -4.20 17.01
C LEU A 68 1.00 -3.44 18.03
N ASN A 69 1.65 -2.92 19.07
CA ASN A 69 1.02 -2.05 20.06
C ASN A 69 1.60 -0.63 19.93
N HIS A 70 0.82 0.27 19.34
CA HIS A 70 1.20 1.67 19.20
C HIS A 70 -0.06 2.54 19.02
N PRO A 71 -0.16 3.72 19.69
CA PRO A 71 -1.35 4.57 19.59
C PRO A 71 -1.68 5.01 18.16
N GLY A 72 -0.66 5.15 17.31
CA GLY A 72 -0.81 5.51 15.89
C GLY A 72 -1.10 4.35 14.93
N ILE A 73 -1.31 3.13 15.43
CA ILE A 73 -1.73 1.97 14.63
C ILE A 73 -3.11 1.54 15.13
N ALA A 74 -4.07 1.36 14.23
CA ALA A 74 -5.35 0.79 14.57
C ALA A 74 -5.17 -0.66 15.02
N SER A 75 -5.59 -0.97 16.23
CA SER A 75 -5.35 -2.29 16.82
C SER A 75 -6.14 -3.39 16.11
N VAL A 76 -5.53 -4.55 15.87
CA VAL A 76 -6.24 -5.76 15.45
C VAL A 76 -6.65 -6.54 16.71
N HIS A 77 -7.91 -6.91 16.81
CA HIS A 77 -8.48 -7.56 18.00
C HIS A 77 -8.69 -9.06 17.82
N ASP A 78 -9.15 -9.47 16.65
CA ASP A 78 -9.52 -10.87 16.40
C ASP A 78 -9.51 -11.19 14.91
N TYR A 79 -9.40 -12.46 14.60
CA TYR A 79 -9.56 -13.02 13.26
C TYR A 79 -10.49 -14.22 13.35
N GLY A 80 -11.42 -14.34 12.42
CA GLY A 80 -12.32 -15.47 12.39
C GLY A 80 -12.82 -15.79 11.00
N GLU A 81 -13.47 -16.94 10.92
CA GLU A 81 -14.08 -17.47 9.71
C GLU A 81 -15.44 -18.02 10.10
N THR A 82 -16.44 -17.76 9.29
CA THR A 82 -17.82 -18.20 9.53
C THR A 82 -18.46 -18.58 8.21
N GLU A 83 -19.39 -19.51 8.25
CA GLU A 83 -20.30 -19.68 7.12
C GLU A 83 -21.39 -18.61 7.20
N LEU A 84 -21.68 -17.97 6.07
CA LEU A 84 -22.81 -17.07 5.89
C LEU A 84 -23.76 -17.70 4.88
N ASP A 85 -25.06 -17.65 5.18
CA ASP A 85 -26.10 -18.19 4.32
C ASP A 85 -26.03 -17.56 2.92
N GLY A 86 -25.77 -18.40 1.91
CA GLY A 86 -25.67 -17.97 0.51
C GLY A 86 -24.37 -17.24 0.12
N GLU A 87 -23.34 -17.23 0.98
CA GLU A 87 -21.98 -16.75 0.65
C GLU A 87 -20.89 -17.82 0.90
N GLY A 88 -21.21 -18.86 1.68
CA GLY A 88 -20.26 -19.90 2.07
C GLY A 88 -19.27 -19.40 3.13
N ARG A 89 -18.09 -20.01 3.17
CA ARG A 89 -17.03 -19.66 4.12
C ARG A 89 -16.57 -18.23 3.87
N THR A 90 -16.68 -17.40 4.89
CA THR A 90 -16.34 -15.98 4.87
C THR A 90 -15.33 -15.68 5.97
N ALA A 91 -14.16 -15.19 5.58
CA ALA A 91 -13.13 -14.75 6.50
C ALA A 91 -13.34 -13.27 6.89
N PHE A 92 -13.09 -12.96 8.16
CA PHE A 92 -13.23 -11.60 8.70
C PHE A 92 -12.11 -11.24 9.68
N LEU A 93 -11.82 -9.94 9.75
CA LEU A 93 -10.84 -9.36 10.66
C LEU A 93 -11.47 -8.27 11.50
N VAL A 94 -11.34 -8.39 12.82
CA VAL A 94 -11.88 -7.44 13.79
C VAL A 94 -10.78 -6.50 14.23
N MET A 95 -11.05 -5.20 14.15
CA MET A 95 -10.10 -4.14 14.44
C MET A 95 -10.74 -3.00 15.24
N GLU A 96 -9.90 -2.12 15.75
CA GLU A 96 -10.29 -0.89 16.41
C GLU A 96 -11.21 -0.06 15.51
N LEU A 97 -12.38 0.33 16.04
CA LEU A 97 -13.22 1.32 15.38
C LEU A 97 -12.66 2.72 15.64
N VAL A 98 -11.85 3.22 14.72
CA VAL A 98 -11.26 4.56 14.83
C VAL A 98 -12.33 5.64 14.68
N ASN A 99 -12.51 6.47 15.71
CA ASN A 99 -13.30 7.69 15.61
C ASN A 99 -12.47 8.80 14.94
N GLY A 100 -12.49 8.83 13.61
CA GLY A 100 -11.74 9.80 12.82
C GLY A 100 -12.21 9.85 11.36
N GLU A 101 -11.63 10.79 10.61
CA GLU A 101 -11.87 10.97 9.19
C GLU A 101 -10.64 10.49 8.41
N PRO A 102 -10.78 9.70 7.33
CA PRO A 102 -9.63 9.33 6.51
C PRO A 102 -9.09 10.54 5.75
N LEU A 103 -7.76 10.61 5.59
CA LEU A 103 -7.07 11.78 5.05
C LEU A 103 -7.50 12.14 3.63
N ASN A 104 -7.95 11.18 2.82
CA ASN A 104 -8.53 11.45 1.50
C ASN A 104 -9.81 12.30 1.57
N SER A 105 -10.68 12.06 2.56
CA SER A 105 -11.89 12.86 2.78
C SER A 105 -11.53 14.26 3.30
N VAL A 106 -10.55 14.35 4.19
CA VAL A 106 -9.99 15.63 4.65
C VAL A 106 -9.47 16.44 3.46
N LEU A 107 -8.65 15.84 2.59
CA LEU A 107 -8.11 16.49 1.39
C LEU A 107 -9.18 16.88 0.38
N LYS A 108 -10.24 16.08 0.22
CA LYS A 108 -11.36 16.43 -0.66
C LYS A 108 -12.06 17.71 -0.20
N ARG A 109 -12.09 17.98 1.10
CA ARG A 109 -12.70 19.17 1.70
C ARG A 109 -11.75 20.38 1.75
N THR A 110 -10.48 20.18 2.06
CA THR A 110 -9.53 21.29 2.28
C THR A 110 -8.63 21.58 1.08
N GLY A 111 -8.53 20.66 0.11
CA GLY A 111 -7.59 20.70 -1.00
C GLY A 111 -6.16 20.37 -0.58
N ARG A 112 -5.61 21.17 0.34
CA ARG A 112 -4.29 20.99 0.96
C ARG A 112 -4.36 21.19 2.47
N LEU A 113 -3.33 20.75 3.19
CA LEU A 113 -3.15 21.01 4.62
C LEU A 113 -2.23 22.21 4.83
N SER A 114 -2.33 22.85 6.00
CA SER A 114 -1.32 23.81 6.44
C SER A 114 0.02 23.11 6.64
N LEU A 115 1.13 23.83 6.45
CA LEU A 115 2.47 23.26 6.64
C LEU A 115 2.64 22.61 8.02
N ARG A 116 2.09 23.23 9.06
CA ARG A 116 2.11 22.71 10.43
C ARG A 116 1.42 21.34 10.52
N HIS A 117 0.19 21.22 10.02
CA HIS A 117 -0.56 19.97 10.09
C HIS A 117 0.02 18.88 9.17
N ALA A 118 0.54 19.25 8.00
CA ALA A 118 1.21 18.34 7.09
C ALA A 118 2.49 17.74 7.69
N LEU A 119 3.36 18.55 8.29
CA LEU A 119 4.56 18.00 8.93
C LEU A 119 4.23 17.18 10.18
N ASP A 120 3.22 17.61 10.96
CA ASP A 120 2.81 16.87 12.15
C ASP A 120 2.29 15.47 11.82
N MET A 121 1.39 15.34 10.83
CA MET A 121 0.92 14.02 10.41
C MET A 121 2.05 13.18 9.81
N LEU A 122 2.97 13.75 9.03
CA LEU A 122 4.09 12.99 8.42
C LEU A 122 5.00 12.39 9.48
N GLU A 123 5.29 13.14 10.54
CA GLU A 123 6.04 12.64 11.67
C GLU A 123 5.28 11.52 12.39
N GLN A 124 4.00 11.74 12.73
CA GLN A 124 3.18 10.73 13.42
C GLN A 124 3.07 9.43 12.61
N THR A 125 2.79 9.50 11.31
CA THR A 125 2.72 8.34 10.43
C THR A 125 4.07 7.63 10.33
N GLY A 126 5.18 8.38 10.20
CA GLY A 126 6.53 7.81 10.16
C GLY A 126 6.88 7.04 11.44
N ARG A 127 6.54 7.60 12.60
CA ARG A 127 6.72 6.93 13.91
C ARG A 127 5.88 5.66 14.01
N ALA A 128 4.62 5.70 13.60
CA ALA A 128 3.74 4.53 13.61
C ALA A 128 4.26 3.43 12.66
N LEU A 129 4.64 3.77 11.43
CA LEU A 129 5.23 2.82 10.48
C LEU A 129 6.55 2.21 11.01
N GLN A 130 7.36 2.97 11.75
CA GLN A 130 8.59 2.45 12.33
C GLN A 130 8.35 1.26 13.28
N VAL A 131 7.21 1.24 13.99
CA VAL A 131 6.88 0.10 14.87
C VAL A 131 6.76 -1.18 14.05
N ALA A 132 6.01 -1.13 12.94
CA ALA A 132 5.91 -2.27 12.01
C ALA A 132 7.27 -2.62 11.37
N HIS A 133 8.02 -1.62 10.90
CA HIS A 133 9.32 -1.86 10.26
C HIS A 133 10.34 -2.51 11.21
N SER A 134 10.27 -2.22 12.51
CA SER A 134 11.17 -2.81 13.51
C SER A 134 10.97 -4.33 13.70
N THR A 135 9.79 -4.85 13.35
CA THR A 135 9.46 -6.27 13.37
C THR A 135 9.53 -6.92 11.99
N GLY A 136 10.05 -6.20 10.98
CA GLY A 136 10.11 -6.68 9.60
C GLY A 136 8.79 -6.62 8.83
N LEU A 137 7.74 -6.00 9.39
CA LEU A 137 6.48 -5.80 8.68
C LEU A 137 6.55 -4.53 7.82
N VAL A 138 6.04 -4.63 6.60
CA VAL A 138 5.92 -3.52 5.63
C VAL A 138 4.43 -3.36 5.32
N HIS A 139 3.93 -2.13 5.30
CA HIS A 139 2.51 -1.83 5.07
C HIS A 139 2.09 -2.05 3.61
N ARG A 140 2.92 -1.71 2.62
CA ARG A 140 2.70 -1.96 1.17
C ARG A 140 1.56 -1.18 0.50
N ASP A 141 0.80 -0.41 1.26
CA ASP A 141 -0.37 0.33 0.79
C ASP A 141 -0.58 1.64 1.56
N VAL A 142 0.51 2.34 1.85
CA VAL A 142 0.42 3.67 2.47
C VAL A 142 -0.23 4.64 1.48
N LYS A 143 -1.38 5.18 1.85
CA LYS A 143 -2.17 6.13 1.05
C LYS A 143 -3.12 6.92 1.97
N PRO A 144 -3.69 8.06 1.53
CA PRO A 144 -4.53 8.87 2.40
C PRO A 144 -5.77 8.14 2.93
N GLY A 145 -6.32 7.17 2.18
CA GLY A 145 -7.44 6.36 2.64
C GLY A 145 -7.13 5.42 3.82
N ASN A 146 -5.85 5.12 4.08
CA ASN A 146 -5.39 4.26 5.18
C ASN A 146 -4.77 5.07 6.33
N ILE A 147 -4.87 6.41 6.27
CA ILE A 147 -4.38 7.33 7.30
C ILE A 147 -5.59 8.05 7.88
N MET A 148 -6.03 7.64 9.07
CA MET A 148 -7.15 8.23 9.79
C MET A 148 -6.67 9.39 10.65
N ILE A 149 -7.40 10.51 10.62
CA ILE A 149 -7.17 11.67 11.47
C ILE A 149 -8.32 11.76 12.49
N THR A 150 -8.00 11.63 13.77
CA THR A 150 -8.98 11.77 14.85
C THR A 150 -9.32 13.25 15.12
N PRO A 151 -10.44 13.58 15.79
CA PRO A 151 -10.78 14.95 16.17
C PRO A 151 -9.71 15.66 17.03
N THR A 152 -8.88 14.89 17.75
CA THR A 152 -7.78 15.43 18.56
C THR A 152 -6.48 15.64 17.76
N GLY A 153 -6.48 15.35 16.46
CA GLY A 153 -5.31 15.47 15.59
C GLY A 153 -4.34 14.29 15.65
N GLN A 154 -4.70 13.20 16.34
CA GLN A 154 -3.90 11.98 16.33
C GLN A 154 -4.10 11.22 15.02
N VAL A 155 -3.00 10.77 14.43
CA VAL A 155 -2.99 9.87 13.26
C VAL A 155 -3.17 8.43 13.71
N LYS A 156 -3.98 7.67 13.00
CA LYS A 156 -4.06 6.20 13.10
C LYS A 156 -3.95 5.55 11.73
N ILE A 157 -3.01 4.62 11.60
CA ILE A 157 -2.81 3.82 10.39
C ILE A 157 -3.73 2.60 10.42
N THR A 158 -4.45 2.37 9.33
CA THR A 158 -5.36 1.22 9.15
C THR A 158 -4.90 0.34 7.99
N ASP A 159 -5.44 -0.88 7.88
CA ASP A 159 -5.26 -1.74 6.69
C ASP A 159 -3.79 -2.03 6.33
N PHE A 160 -3.00 -2.53 7.29
CA PHE A 160 -1.64 -3.03 7.06
C PHE A 160 -1.63 -4.19 6.05
N GLY A 161 -1.58 -3.89 4.75
CA GLY A 161 -1.07 -4.79 3.70
C GLY A 161 -1.72 -6.16 3.49
N ILE A 162 -2.70 -6.58 4.32
CA ILE A 162 -3.18 -7.96 4.63
C ILE A 162 -3.50 -8.83 3.40
N ALA A 163 -3.58 -8.22 2.22
CA ALA A 163 -4.07 -8.84 1.00
C ALA A 163 -3.19 -8.61 -0.24
N LYS A 164 -2.08 -7.85 -0.16
CA LYS A 164 -1.24 -7.55 -1.34
C LYS A 164 -0.18 -8.62 -1.66
N ALA A 165 -0.12 -9.71 -0.91
CA ALA A 165 0.77 -10.83 -1.24
C ALA A 165 0.34 -11.61 -2.50
N VAL A 166 -0.85 -11.34 -3.06
CA VAL A 166 -1.45 -12.11 -4.17
C VAL A 166 -1.32 -11.37 -5.51
N ASP A 167 -1.26 -10.04 -5.49
CA ASP A 167 -1.23 -9.20 -6.70
C ASP A 167 0.19 -8.85 -7.16
N ALA A 168 1.19 -9.69 -6.85
CA ALA A 168 2.60 -9.45 -7.21
C ALA A 168 2.90 -9.67 -8.70
N ALA A 169 1.89 -9.81 -9.55
CA ALA A 169 2.12 -9.74 -10.99
C ALA A 169 2.51 -8.29 -11.33
N PRO A 170 3.68 -8.05 -11.96
CA PRO A 170 4.12 -6.69 -12.26
C PRO A 170 3.02 -5.93 -13.01
N VAL A 171 2.75 -4.69 -12.58
CA VAL A 171 1.78 -3.81 -13.26
C VAL A 171 2.10 -3.69 -14.76
N THR A 172 3.39 -3.76 -15.09
CA THR A 172 3.93 -3.74 -16.45
C THR A 172 3.62 -4.97 -17.29
N GLN A 173 3.32 -6.12 -16.66
CA GLN A 173 3.04 -7.39 -17.34
C GLN A 173 1.55 -7.69 -17.49
N THR A 174 0.73 -7.33 -16.51
CA THR A 174 -0.71 -7.68 -16.53
C THR A 174 -1.59 -6.60 -17.13
N GLY A 175 -1.10 -5.34 -17.23
CA GLY A 175 -1.90 -4.20 -17.68
C GLY A 175 -3.06 -3.82 -16.75
N MET A 176 -3.36 -4.65 -15.74
CA MET A 176 -4.41 -4.45 -14.75
C MET A 176 -3.76 -4.13 -13.41
N VAL A 177 -4.04 -2.93 -12.89
CA VAL A 177 -3.71 -2.58 -11.51
C VAL A 177 -4.94 -2.86 -10.67
N MET A 178 -4.89 -3.87 -9.81
CA MET A 178 -5.91 -4.06 -8.78
C MET A 178 -5.64 -3.07 -7.63
N GLY A 179 -5.98 -1.79 -7.86
CA GLY A 179 -5.85 -0.73 -6.85
C GLY A 179 -5.42 0.64 -7.39
N THR A 180 -5.21 1.58 -6.46
CA THR A 180 -4.85 2.97 -6.75
C THR A 180 -3.34 3.10 -6.96
N ALA A 181 -2.86 3.02 -8.21
CA ALA A 181 -1.44 3.22 -8.57
C ALA A 181 -0.86 4.59 -8.20
N GLN A 182 -1.66 5.50 -7.65
CA GLN A 182 -1.30 6.89 -7.37
C GLN A 182 -0.26 7.08 -6.26
N TYR A 183 0.01 6.04 -5.46
CA TYR A 183 0.95 6.09 -4.33
C TYR A 183 1.95 4.92 -4.36
N ILE A 184 2.00 4.16 -5.46
CA ILE A 184 2.84 2.95 -5.56
C ILE A 184 4.33 3.32 -5.58
N ALA A 185 5.16 2.58 -4.85
CA ALA A 185 6.61 2.74 -4.96
C ALA A 185 7.14 2.21 -6.32
N PRO A 186 8.20 2.81 -6.89
CA PRO A 186 8.77 2.40 -8.18
C PRO A 186 9.11 0.90 -8.23
N GLU A 187 9.76 0.40 -7.19
CA GLU A 187 10.14 -1.02 -7.05
C GLU A 187 8.92 -1.95 -7.00
N GLN A 188 7.83 -1.53 -6.33
CA GLN A 188 6.59 -2.31 -6.28
C GLN A 188 5.90 -2.34 -7.65
N ALA A 189 5.91 -1.23 -8.40
CA ALA A 189 5.36 -1.18 -9.75
C ALA A 189 6.15 -2.07 -10.74
N LEU A 190 7.44 -2.29 -10.47
CA LEU A 190 8.30 -3.23 -11.19
C LEU A 190 8.12 -4.69 -10.74
N GLY A 191 7.27 -4.97 -9.74
CA GLY A 191 7.06 -6.30 -9.18
C GLY A 191 8.18 -6.77 -8.24
N GLN A 192 9.04 -5.86 -7.76
CA GLN A 192 10.02 -6.17 -6.73
C GLN A 192 9.36 -6.17 -5.35
N ASP A 193 9.96 -6.91 -4.40
CA ASP A 193 9.47 -6.95 -3.03
C ASP A 193 9.48 -5.56 -2.37
N ALA A 194 8.35 -5.20 -1.78
CA ALA A 194 8.24 -3.98 -1.00
C ALA A 194 9.12 -4.05 0.25
N THR A 195 9.78 -2.93 0.55
CA THR A 195 10.60 -2.76 1.77
C THR A 195 10.06 -1.59 2.59
N ALA A 196 10.60 -1.37 3.80
CA ALA A 196 10.27 -0.19 4.59
C ALA A 196 10.52 1.15 3.83
N ALA A 197 11.48 1.17 2.90
CA ALA A 197 11.74 2.33 2.03
C ALA A 197 10.66 2.53 0.96
N SER A 198 9.87 1.50 0.65
CA SER A 198 8.69 1.59 -0.23
C SER A 198 7.57 2.36 0.48
N ASP A 199 7.30 2.04 1.75
CA ASP A 199 6.33 2.78 2.56
C ASP A 199 6.73 4.25 2.75
N VAL A 200 8.03 4.52 2.93
CA VAL A 200 8.56 5.90 3.00
C VAL A 200 8.31 6.66 1.69
N TYR A 201 8.49 6.02 0.53
CA TYR A 201 8.19 6.64 -0.75
C TYR A 201 6.71 6.98 -0.86
N SER A 202 5.84 6.01 -0.58
CA SER A 202 4.39 6.21 -0.61
C SER A 202 3.95 7.32 0.35
N LEU A 203 4.53 7.40 1.55
CA LEU A 203 4.31 8.50 2.49
C LEU A 203 4.85 9.83 1.96
N GLY A 204 5.95 9.83 1.21
CA GLY A 204 6.45 10.99 0.47
C GLY A 204 5.47 11.49 -0.59
N VAL A 205 4.79 10.59 -1.28
CA VAL A 205 3.72 10.93 -2.25
C VAL A 205 2.52 11.56 -1.52
N VAL A 206 2.12 11.00 -0.38
CA VAL A 206 1.10 11.60 0.50
C VAL A 206 1.56 13.00 0.95
N GLY A 207 2.80 13.14 1.39
CA GLY A 207 3.42 14.40 1.79
C GLY A 207 3.35 15.47 0.68
N TYR A 208 3.70 15.08 -0.54
CA TYR A 208 3.60 15.94 -1.72
C TYR A 208 2.16 16.43 -1.94
N GLU A 209 1.17 15.53 -1.85
CA GLU A 209 -0.23 15.86 -2.06
C GLU A 209 -0.78 16.77 -0.96
N VAL A 210 -0.55 16.46 0.31
CA VAL A 210 -1.07 17.29 1.42
C VAL A 210 -0.45 18.69 1.44
N LEU A 211 0.79 18.86 0.94
CA LEU A 211 1.47 20.15 0.90
C LEU A 211 1.10 20.98 -0.33
N SER A 212 1.01 20.35 -1.51
CA SER A 212 0.76 21.07 -2.77
C SER A 212 -0.71 21.10 -3.20
N GLY A 213 -1.55 20.26 -2.61
CA GLY A 213 -2.96 20.07 -2.97
C GLY A 213 -3.18 19.19 -4.21
N ARG A 214 -2.11 18.59 -4.77
CA ARG A 214 -2.19 17.72 -5.95
C ARG A 214 -1.18 16.59 -5.84
N ARG A 215 -1.50 15.42 -6.41
CA ARG A 215 -0.56 14.31 -6.53
C ARG A 215 0.60 14.64 -7.49
N PRO A 216 1.80 14.07 -7.30
CA PRO A 216 2.93 14.33 -8.19
C PRO A 216 2.71 13.75 -9.59
N PHE A 217 1.98 12.63 -9.69
CA PHE A 217 1.68 11.96 -10.96
C PHE A 217 0.20 11.66 -11.10
N THR A 218 -0.33 11.95 -12.27
CA THR A 218 -1.71 11.68 -12.70
C THR A 218 -1.71 11.15 -14.14
N GLY A 219 -2.81 10.50 -14.54
CA GLY A 219 -3.00 9.95 -15.88
C GLY A 219 -4.28 9.15 -15.97
N ASP A 220 -4.73 8.88 -17.20
CA ASP A 220 -6.04 8.27 -17.50
C ASP A 220 -6.14 6.79 -17.10
N GLY A 221 -5.02 6.16 -16.77
CA GLY A 221 -4.96 4.76 -16.36
C GLY A 221 -3.93 4.50 -15.27
N ALA A 222 -4.17 3.45 -14.49
CA ALA A 222 -3.30 3.07 -13.39
C ALA A 222 -1.90 2.64 -13.88
N LEU A 223 -1.81 1.98 -15.04
CA LEU A 223 -0.53 1.68 -15.69
C LEU A 223 0.24 2.95 -16.03
N THR A 224 -0.42 3.96 -16.60
CA THR A 224 0.21 5.26 -16.92
C THR A 224 0.81 5.89 -15.67
N VAL A 225 0.06 5.95 -14.58
CA VAL A 225 0.54 6.53 -13.32
C VAL A 225 1.70 5.72 -12.73
N ALA A 226 1.63 4.38 -12.75
CA ALA A 226 2.72 3.52 -12.30
C ALA A 226 4.01 3.73 -13.12
N MET A 227 3.91 3.88 -14.43
CA MET A 227 5.06 4.18 -15.29
C MET A 227 5.69 5.53 -14.97
N LYS A 228 4.91 6.55 -14.59
CA LYS A 228 5.43 7.84 -14.11
C LYS A 228 6.19 7.67 -12.80
N HIS A 229 5.68 6.87 -11.86
CA HIS A 229 6.41 6.54 -10.64
C HIS A 229 7.76 5.87 -10.94
N ILE A 230 7.85 5.03 -11.97
CA ILE A 230 9.10 4.37 -12.37
C ILE A 230 10.07 5.35 -13.05
N LYS A 231 9.60 6.14 -14.02
CA LYS A 231 10.46 6.86 -14.98
C LYS A 231 10.57 8.36 -14.76
N GLU A 232 9.47 9.03 -14.43
CA GLU A 232 9.41 10.50 -14.44
C GLU A 232 9.87 11.08 -13.10
N PRO A 233 10.72 12.12 -13.07
CA PRO A 233 10.97 12.86 -11.83
C PRO A 233 9.67 13.55 -11.38
N PRO A 234 9.42 13.67 -10.05
CA PRO A 234 8.25 14.41 -9.58
C PRO A 234 8.34 15.87 -10.02
N PRO A 235 7.22 16.52 -10.40
CA PRO A 235 7.20 17.95 -10.65
C PRO A 235 7.68 18.73 -9.41
N PRO A 236 8.29 19.92 -9.59
CA PRO A 236 8.73 20.71 -8.46
C PRO A 236 7.55 21.14 -7.59
N LEU A 237 7.72 21.04 -6.28
CA LEU A 237 6.79 21.60 -5.30
C LEU A 237 6.72 23.13 -5.42
N PRO A 238 5.59 23.76 -5.04
CA PRO A 238 5.43 25.21 -5.10
C PRO A 238 6.56 25.97 -4.39
N ALA A 239 7.06 27.04 -5.01
CA ALA A 239 8.23 27.78 -4.55
C ALA A 239 7.99 28.49 -3.21
N GLU A 240 6.73 28.76 -2.85
CA GLU A 240 6.35 29.31 -1.54
C GLU A 240 6.61 28.34 -0.37
N LEU A 241 6.80 27.04 -0.63
CA LEU A 241 7.16 26.09 0.42
C LEU A 241 8.63 26.27 0.84
N PRO A 242 8.94 26.24 2.15
CA PRO A 242 10.31 26.38 2.63
C PRO A 242 11.26 25.36 1.97
N PRO A 243 12.50 25.74 1.62
CA PRO A 243 13.45 24.85 0.95
C PRO A 243 13.66 23.51 1.67
N ASN A 244 13.73 23.53 3.00
CA ASN A 244 13.89 22.32 3.82
C ASN A 244 12.71 21.34 3.68
N VAL A 245 11.50 21.85 3.45
CA VAL A 245 10.28 21.05 3.25
C VAL A 245 10.31 20.41 1.86
N ARG A 246 10.67 21.19 0.84
CA ARG A 246 10.80 20.69 -0.53
C ARG A 246 11.88 19.61 -0.62
N GLU A 247 13.05 19.86 -0.04
CA GLU A 247 14.15 18.90 0.02
C GLU A 247 13.75 17.60 0.75
N LEU A 248 13.01 17.69 1.86
CA LEU A 248 12.51 16.51 2.59
C LEU A 248 11.67 15.60 1.68
N ILE A 249 10.71 16.17 0.95
CA ILE A 249 9.85 15.42 0.04
C ILE A 249 10.64 14.88 -1.15
N GLU A 250 11.53 15.68 -1.74
CA GLU A 250 12.40 15.25 -2.84
C GLU A 250 13.26 14.03 -2.46
N ILE A 251 13.84 14.01 -1.25
CA ILE A 251 14.60 12.85 -0.74
C ILE A 251 13.71 11.59 -0.69
N THR A 252 12.47 11.71 -0.19
CA THR A 252 11.57 10.55 -0.11
C THR A 252 11.12 10.02 -1.46
N LEU A 253 11.06 10.90 -2.49
CA LEU A 253 10.61 10.56 -3.84
C LEU A 253 11.74 10.10 -4.78
N ALA A 254 12.96 9.92 -4.26
CA ALA A 254 14.06 9.34 -5.03
C ALA A 254 13.67 7.95 -5.59
N LYS A 255 14.01 7.65 -6.84
CA LYS A 255 13.58 6.39 -7.48
C LYS A 255 14.26 5.16 -6.89
N ASN A 256 15.55 5.26 -6.58
CA ASN A 256 16.29 4.19 -5.91
C ASN A 256 15.92 4.16 -4.42
N PRO A 257 15.39 3.05 -3.87
CA PRO A 257 15.05 2.94 -2.45
C PRO A 257 16.28 3.14 -1.52
N GLY A 258 17.49 2.81 -1.97
CA GLY A 258 18.72 3.04 -1.22
C GLY A 258 19.11 4.52 -1.06
N MET A 259 18.46 5.43 -1.80
CA MET A 259 18.65 6.88 -1.69
C MET A 259 17.59 7.57 -0.82
N ARG A 260 16.62 6.81 -0.28
CA ARG A 260 15.56 7.31 0.61
C ARG A 260 15.92 7.03 2.08
N TYR A 261 15.10 7.53 3.00
CA TYR A 261 15.16 7.05 4.39
C TYR A 261 14.84 5.55 4.44
N ARG A 262 15.68 4.79 5.15
CA ARG A 262 15.58 3.32 5.22
C ARG A 262 14.27 2.80 5.81
N SER A 263 13.62 3.58 6.67
CA SER A 263 12.39 3.22 7.37
C SER A 263 11.67 4.47 7.91
N GLY A 264 10.47 4.26 8.45
CA GLY A 264 9.62 5.34 8.99
C GLY A 264 10.28 6.18 10.10
N GLY A 265 11.16 5.60 10.92
CA GLY A 265 11.81 6.30 12.04
C GLY A 265 12.77 7.40 11.58
N PRO A 266 13.80 7.08 10.78
CA PRO A 266 14.69 8.08 10.19
C PRO A 266 13.96 9.14 9.36
N PHE A 267 12.85 8.77 8.69
CA PHE A 267 12.00 9.75 8.02
C PHE A 267 11.33 10.69 9.04
N ALA A 268 10.73 10.16 10.11
CA ALA A 268 10.12 10.98 11.15
C ALA A 268 11.14 11.90 11.86
N ASP A 269 12.37 11.43 12.08
CA ASP A 269 13.45 12.25 12.63
C ASP A 269 13.82 13.41 11.69
N ALA A 270 13.82 13.16 10.37
CA ALA A 270 14.03 14.20 9.38
C ALA A 270 12.87 15.22 9.33
N VAL A 271 11.62 14.76 9.45
CA VAL A 271 10.45 15.63 9.58
C VAL A 271 10.58 16.51 10.82
N ALA A 272 10.95 15.95 11.96
CA ALA A 272 11.18 16.69 13.20
C ALA A 272 12.29 17.75 13.06
N ALA A 273 13.37 17.45 12.34
CA ALA A 273 14.40 18.42 12.01
C ALA A 273 13.83 19.61 11.22
N VAL A 274 13.05 19.35 10.18
CA VAL A 274 12.39 20.38 9.37
C VAL A 274 11.40 21.21 10.19
N ARG A 275 10.60 20.59 11.06
CA ARG A 275 9.70 21.29 11.98
C ARG A 275 10.44 22.27 12.90
N SER A 276 11.67 21.93 13.28
CA SER A 276 12.55 22.80 14.09
C SER A 276 13.39 23.80 13.27
N GLY A 277 13.08 23.99 11.98
CA GLY A 277 13.79 24.93 11.11
C GLY A 277 15.15 24.43 10.59
N ARG A 278 15.53 23.19 10.92
CA ARG A 278 16.79 22.58 10.44
C ARG A 278 16.58 21.92 9.09
N ARG A 279 17.68 21.76 8.35
CA ARG A 279 17.69 20.97 7.12
C ARG A 279 17.36 19.50 7.44
N PRO A 280 16.61 18.76 6.59
CA PRO A 280 16.36 17.34 6.82
C PRO A 280 17.68 16.55 6.85
N THR A 281 17.74 15.54 7.72
CA THR A 281 18.90 14.64 7.80
C THR A 281 19.06 13.89 6.49
N ARG A 282 20.28 13.78 5.96
CA ARG A 282 20.51 12.98 4.74
C ARG A 282 20.45 11.48 5.06
N PRO A 283 19.85 10.65 4.19
CA PRO A 283 19.95 9.21 4.32
C PRO A 283 21.43 8.77 4.34
N SER A 284 21.87 8.14 5.42
CA SER A 284 23.22 7.60 5.50
C SER A 284 23.33 6.40 4.55
N GLN A 285 24.22 6.48 3.57
CA GLN A 285 24.57 5.37 2.66
C GLN A 285 25.36 4.25 3.35
N SER A 286 25.56 4.32 4.67
CA SER A 286 26.24 3.26 5.40
C SER A 286 25.37 2.01 5.37
N LEU A 287 25.77 1.04 4.55
CA LEU A 287 25.43 -0.37 4.70
C LEU A 287 25.51 -0.75 6.19
N PRO A 288 24.65 -1.64 6.71
CA PRO A 288 24.79 -2.09 8.09
C PRO A 288 26.23 -2.56 8.27
N ALA A 289 26.89 -2.06 9.32
CA ALA A 289 28.21 -2.51 9.73
C ALA A 289 28.10 -3.99 10.14
N GLY A 290 28.06 -4.86 9.14
CA GLY A 290 28.20 -6.29 9.28
C GLY A 290 29.65 -6.55 9.64
N ARG A 291 29.86 -6.96 10.89
CA ARG A 291 31.14 -7.37 11.48
C ARG A 291 32.09 -6.20 11.74
N ALA A 292 32.30 -5.93 13.03
CA ALA A 292 33.47 -5.22 13.49
C ALA A 292 34.71 -5.81 12.80
N ALA A 293 35.39 -5.01 11.98
CA ALA A 293 36.74 -5.32 11.56
C ALA A 293 37.60 -5.35 12.84
N PRO A 294 38.38 -6.41 13.10
CA PRO A 294 39.31 -6.38 14.21
C PRO A 294 40.27 -5.20 13.99
N SER A 295 40.40 -4.37 15.03
CA SER A 295 41.36 -3.28 15.08
C SER A 295 42.75 -3.83 14.73
N ALA A 296 43.36 -3.28 13.68
CA ALA A 296 44.73 -3.61 13.32
C ALA A 296 45.65 -3.13 14.46
N ILE A 297 46.22 -4.07 15.19
CA ILE A 297 47.28 -3.82 16.17
C ILE A 297 48.50 -3.32 15.38
N PRO A 298 49.07 -2.14 15.68
CA PRO A 298 50.33 -1.74 15.08
C PRO A 298 51.45 -2.64 15.63
N SER A 299 52.11 -3.35 14.72
CA SER A 299 53.29 -4.16 15.01
C SER A 299 54.46 -3.24 15.34
N GLY A 300 54.79 -3.13 16.62
CA GLY A 300 55.99 -2.45 17.11
C GLY A 300 56.88 -3.46 17.82
N ALA A 301 57.91 -3.94 17.12
CA ALA A 301 58.94 -4.80 17.68
C ALA A 301 59.81 -4.00 18.67
N ALA A 302 59.85 -4.45 19.93
CA ALA A 302 60.90 -4.08 20.88
C ALA A 302 61.17 -5.25 21.84
N THR A 303 62.28 -5.92 21.59
CA THR A 303 62.84 -7.02 22.38
C THR A 303 63.55 -6.46 23.61
N ARG A 304 63.16 -6.85 24.83
CA ARG A 304 64.08 -6.91 26.00
C ARG A 304 63.53 -7.70 27.20
N ALA A 305 64.11 -8.89 27.37
CA ALA A 305 64.62 -9.58 28.57
C ALA A 305 63.97 -9.46 29.98
N VAL A 306 63.57 -10.65 30.49
CA VAL A 306 63.87 -11.32 31.79
C VAL A 306 63.41 -10.69 33.13
N ALA A 307 62.52 -11.40 33.83
CA ALA A 307 62.76 -12.04 35.16
C ALA A 307 61.52 -12.83 35.66
N PRO A 308 61.69 -13.97 36.37
CA PRO A 308 60.58 -14.80 36.85
C PRO A 308 60.25 -14.53 38.33
N VAL A 309 58.97 -14.67 38.72
CA VAL A 309 58.60 -14.81 40.13
C VAL A 309 57.59 -15.94 40.28
N SER A 310 57.95 -16.88 41.14
CA SER A 310 57.18 -18.06 41.54
C SER A 310 56.13 -17.75 42.61
N ALA A 311 55.10 -18.60 42.63
CA ALA A 311 54.60 -19.34 43.80
C ALA A 311 53.18 -19.02 44.32
N ARG A 312 52.44 -20.13 44.44
CA ARG A 312 51.52 -20.51 45.54
C ARG A 312 50.12 -19.87 45.55
N ALA A 313 49.06 -20.50 46.03
CA ALA A 313 48.56 -21.88 46.03
C ALA A 313 47.07 -21.80 46.42
N THR A 314 46.32 -22.86 46.13
CA THR A 314 45.12 -23.33 46.84
C THR A 314 43.90 -22.40 46.99
N ALA A 315 42.80 -22.76 46.33
CA ALA A 315 41.54 -23.07 47.03
C ALA A 315 40.57 -23.79 46.07
N ALA A 316 40.35 -25.07 46.36
CA ALA A 316 39.33 -25.89 45.72
C ALA A 316 37.93 -25.44 46.18
N ARG A 317 36.99 -25.28 45.25
CA ARG A 317 35.56 -25.36 45.57
C ARG A 317 34.81 -26.13 44.49
N ARG A 318 34.29 -27.29 44.92
CA ARG A 318 33.41 -28.21 44.19
C ARG A 318 32.25 -27.47 43.53
N ALA A 319 31.99 -27.77 42.25
CA ALA A 319 30.72 -27.50 41.58
C ALA A 319 30.21 -28.78 40.89
N ARG A 320 28.92 -29.04 41.08
CA ARG A 320 28.12 -30.18 40.58
C ARG A 320 28.12 -30.27 39.05
N PRO A 321 27.99 -31.46 38.45
CA PRO A 321 27.77 -31.59 37.01
C PRO A 321 26.29 -31.30 36.69
N SER A 322 26.04 -30.28 35.87
CA SER A 322 24.76 -30.11 35.16
C SER A 322 25.00 -30.42 33.70
N ALA A 323 24.36 -31.47 33.21
CA ALA A 323 24.37 -31.87 31.81
C ALA A 323 23.77 -30.74 30.94
N GLY A 324 24.57 -30.22 30.01
CA GLY A 324 24.15 -29.27 28.99
C GLY A 324 24.44 -29.86 27.61
N ASN A 325 23.39 -30.31 26.92
CA ASN A 325 23.47 -30.73 25.52
C ASN A 325 23.77 -29.52 24.62
N HIS A 326 25.00 -29.43 24.11
CA HIS A 326 25.32 -28.58 22.98
C HIS A 326 25.02 -29.32 21.67
N ARG A 327 23.90 -28.97 21.03
CA ARG A 327 23.62 -29.34 19.64
C ARG A 327 24.41 -28.42 18.71
N THR A 328 25.31 -28.99 17.93
CA THR A 328 25.96 -28.33 16.78
C THR A 328 24.94 -28.08 15.65
N PRO A 329 24.98 -26.93 14.96
CA PRO A 329 24.14 -26.71 13.78
C PRO A 329 24.68 -27.51 12.57
N PRO A 330 23.81 -28.01 11.68
CA PRO A 330 24.26 -28.80 10.53
C PRO A 330 24.92 -27.91 9.45
N PRO A 331 25.90 -28.44 8.69
CA PRO A 331 26.58 -27.69 7.64
C PRO A 331 25.64 -27.37 6.48
N ARG A 332 25.63 -26.10 6.04
CA ARG A 332 24.93 -25.66 4.83
C ARG A 332 25.65 -26.23 3.60
N ARG A 333 24.96 -27.08 2.84
CA ARG A 333 25.45 -27.63 1.56
C ARG A 333 25.55 -26.51 0.53
N THR A 334 26.76 -26.21 0.08
CA THR A 334 26.99 -25.34 -1.09
C THR A 334 27.07 -26.19 -2.35
N PHE A 335 26.29 -25.85 -3.38
CA PHE A 335 26.32 -26.52 -4.68
C PHE A 335 27.73 -26.48 -5.31
N THR A 336 28.17 -27.61 -5.85
CA THR A 336 29.48 -27.76 -6.51
C THR A 336 29.49 -27.01 -7.86
N ALA A 337 30.68 -26.71 -8.38
CA ALA A 337 30.84 -25.97 -9.64
C ALA A 337 30.11 -26.62 -10.82
N GLY A 338 30.04 -27.96 -10.87
CA GLY A 338 29.30 -28.70 -11.90
C GLY A 338 27.78 -28.52 -11.82
N GLN A 339 27.21 -28.42 -10.62
CA GLN A 339 25.77 -28.17 -10.44
C GLN A 339 25.39 -26.73 -10.83
N ARG A 340 26.29 -25.77 -10.64
CA ARG A 340 26.10 -24.39 -11.12
C ARG A 340 26.13 -24.32 -12.64
N ALA A 341 27.04 -25.03 -13.30
CA ALA A 341 27.10 -25.09 -14.76
C ALA A 341 25.82 -25.69 -15.37
N LEU A 342 25.23 -26.71 -14.72
CA LEU A 342 23.98 -27.33 -15.17
C LEU A 342 22.77 -26.37 -15.02
N LEU A 343 22.73 -25.59 -13.93
CA LEU A 343 21.70 -24.56 -13.73
C LEU A 343 21.82 -23.41 -14.73
N TRP A 344 23.04 -23.00 -15.09
CA TRP A 344 23.27 -22.03 -16.15
C TRP A 344 22.84 -22.56 -17.52
N ALA A 345 23.15 -23.81 -17.85
CA ALA A 345 22.72 -24.43 -19.10
C ALA A 345 21.19 -24.55 -19.21
N ALA A 346 20.52 -24.92 -18.12
CA ALA A 346 19.05 -24.95 -18.05
C ALA A 346 18.42 -23.56 -18.20
N GLY A 347 19.05 -22.53 -17.60
CA GLY A 347 18.63 -21.14 -17.76
C GLY A 347 18.74 -20.66 -19.21
N VAL A 348 19.85 -20.95 -19.90
CA VAL A 348 20.07 -20.56 -21.30
C VAL A 348 19.06 -21.24 -22.24
N LEU A 349 18.79 -22.53 -22.05
CA LEU A 349 17.77 -23.26 -22.81
C LEU A 349 16.36 -22.70 -22.58
N GLY A 350 16.03 -22.34 -21.33
CA GLY A 350 14.77 -21.69 -21.00
C GLY A 350 14.58 -20.34 -21.71
N THR A 351 15.62 -19.49 -21.70
CA THR A 351 15.58 -18.22 -22.45
C THR A 351 15.46 -18.41 -23.96
N LEU A 352 16.12 -19.42 -24.54
CA LEU A 352 16.03 -19.70 -25.97
C LEU A 352 14.63 -20.15 -26.38
N ALA A 353 13.99 -20.99 -25.57
CA ALA A 353 12.60 -21.41 -25.79
C ALA A 353 11.62 -20.23 -25.74
N ILE A 354 11.82 -19.28 -24.83
CA ILE A 354 11.00 -18.06 -24.73
C ILE A 354 11.18 -17.17 -25.96
N ILE A 355 12.42 -17.00 -26.44
CA ILE A 355 12.71 -16.21 -27.65
C ILE A 355 11.99 -16.83 -28.87
N ILE A 356 12.06 -18.16 -29.02
CA ILE A 356 11.38 -18.87 -30.12
C ILE A 356 9.86 -18.70 -30.03
N ALA A 357 9.28 -18.82 -28.84
CA ALA A 357 7.84 -18.63 -28.63
C ALA A 357 7.39 -17.21 -28.98
N VAL A 358 8.15 -16.18 -28.61
CA VAL A 358 7.87 -14.79 -28.97
C VAL A 358 7.95 -14.58 -30.49
N LEU A 359 8.94 -15.18 -31.15
CA LEU A 359 9.11 -15.09 -32.61
C LEU A 359 7.93 -15.69 -33.38
N ILE A 360 7.40 -16.82 -32.91
CA ILE A 360 6.21 -17.47 -33.48
C ILE A 360 4.97 -16.57 -33.33
N VAL A 361 4.76 -15.98 -32.16
CA VAL A 361 3.59 -15.11 -31.89
C VAL A 361 3.66 -13.83 -32.72
N VAL A 362 4.84 -13.23 -32.87
CA VAL A 362 5.03 -12.01 -33.68
C VAL A 362 4.81 -12.31 -35.17
N ASN A 363 5.28 -13.46 -35.66
CA ASN A 363 5.09 -13.83 -37.07
C ASN A 363 3.63 -14.24 -37.39
N ALA A 364 2.91 -14.81 -36.41
CA ALA A 364 1.48 -15.13 -36.54
C ALA A 364 0.56 -13.89 -36.54
N LYS A 365 1.06 -12.72 -36.11
CA LYS A 365 0.27 -11.48 -35.95
C LYS A 365 0.40 -10.50 -37.11
N SER A 366 0.98 -10.91 -38.24
CA SER A 366 1.02 -10.12 -39.47
C SER A 366 0.02 -10.65 -40.51
N PRO A 367 -1.28 -10.34 -40.43
CA PRO A 367 -2.15 -10.51 -41.58
C PRO A 367 -1.90 -9.36 -42.57
N GLY A 368 -1.35 -9.74 -43.72
CA GLY A 368 -1.31 -8.90 -44.92
C GLY A 368 -2.72 -8.47 -45.34
N GLY A 369 -2.80 -7.28 -45.92
CA GLY A 369 -4.06 -6.61 -46.23
C GLY A 369 -4.95 -7.33 -47.24
N SER A 370 -6.25 -7.15 -47.05
CA SER A 370 -7.23 -7.20 -48.14
C SER A 370 -8.41 -6.28 -47.80
N LEU A 371 -8.66 -5.32 -48.68
CA LEU A 371 -9.81 -4.42 -48.71
C LEU A 371 -11.02 -5.18 -49.28
N ALA A 372 -12.19 -5.10 -48.63
CA ALA A 372 -13.50 -5.19 -49.28
C ALA A 372 -14.59 -4.51 -48.42
N PRO A 373 -15.63 -3.91 -49.05
CA PRO A 373 -16.32 -2.72 -48.52
C PRO A 373 -17.66 -3.01 -47.83
N ALA A 374 -18.18 -1.96 -47.18
CA ALA A 374 -19.44 -1.92 -46.43
C ALA A 374 -20.69 -2.17 -47.29
N THR A 375 -21.59 -3.01 -46.78
CA THR A 375 -22.94 -3.21 -47.30
C THR A 375 -23.87 -2.11 -46.78
N VAL A 376 -24.39 -1.30 -47.70
CA VAL A 376 -25.48 -0.35 -47.47
C VAL A 376 -26.81 -1.09 -47.66
N THR A 377 -27.71 -1.02 -46.68
CA THR A 377 -29.09 -1.48 -46.84
C THR A 377 -29.97 -0.26 -47.13
N ASP A 378 -30.40 -0.18 -48.39
CA ASP A 378 -31.40 0.76 -48.89
C ASP A 378 -32.78 0.08 -48.81
N THR A 379 -33.79 0.76 -48.29
CA THR A 379 -35.19 0.32 -48.37
C THR A 379 -36.04 1.55 -48.67
N GLY A 380 -36.36 1.70 -49.95
CA GLY A 380 -37.17 2.78 -50.48
C GLY A 380 -38.63 2.70 -50.03
N ALA A 381 -39.21 3.88 -49.81
CA ALA A 381 -40.65 4.10 -49.71
C ALA A 381 -41.09 5.01 -50.88
N PRO A 382 -42.25 4.77 -51.53
CA PRO A 382 -42.65 5.51 -52.71
C PRO A 382 -43.28 6.88 -52.38
N LEU A 383 -43.18 7.77 -53.37
CA LEU A 383 -43.61 9.18 -53.41
C LEU A 383 -45.12 9.40 -53.57
N SER A 384 -45.51 10.62 -53.15
CA SER A 384 -46.66 11.46 -53.58
C SER A 384 -47.91 11.38 -52.70
N SER A 385 -48.41 12.48 -52.12
CA SER A 385 -48.91 13.65 -52.85
C SER A 385 -49.09 14.91 -51.98
N SER A 386 -49.12 16.04 -52.68
CA SER A 386 -49.17 17.44 -52.30
C SER A 386 -50.37 17.91 -51.46
N SER A 387 -50.17 18.89 -50.58
CA SER A 387 -50.62 20.30 -50.79
C SER A 387 -50.42 21.17 -49.54
N SER A 388 -49.67 22.26 -49.71
CA SER A 388 -49.78 23.54 -48.98
C SER A 388 -50.89 24.39 -49.64
N PRO A 389 -51.45 25.49 -49.07
CA PRO A 389 -50.71 26.49 -48.28
C PRO A 389 -51.45 27.28 -47.16
N GLU A 390 -50.63 28.05 -46.44
CA GLU A 390 -50.83 29.43 -45.91
C GLU A 390 -51.76 29.75 -44.71
N GLU A 391 -51.09 30.26 -43.67
CA GLU A 391 -51.50 31.32 -42.70
C GLU A 391 -52.11 32.56 -43.40
N PRO A 392 -52.84 33.49 -42.72
CA PRO A 392 -52.38 34.15 -41.48
C PRO A 392 -53.42 34.64 -40.44
N SER A 393 -52.87 34.86 -39.24
CA SER A 393 -53.18 35.86 -38.21
C SER A 393 -54.17 37.00 -38.54
N SER A 394 -55.19 37.18 -37.68
CA SER A 394 -55.47 38.45 -36.98
C SER A 394 -56.65 38.34 -35.98
N ALA A 395 -56.46 38.94 -34.81
CA ALA A 395 -57.45 39.12 -33.73
C ALA A 395 -58.16 40.50 -33.86
N PRO A 396 -58.89 40.98 -32.84
CA PRO A 396 -60.24 40.63 -32.35
C PRO A 396 -61.18 41.89 -32.44
N PRO A 397 -62.40 42.01 -31.81
CA PRO A 397 -62.54 42.18 -30.35
C PRO A 397 -63.88 41.73 -29.69
N ALA A 398 -63.82 41.67 -28.35
CA ALA A 398 -64.83 42.02 -27.33
C ALA A 398 -66.32 41.66 -27.52
N GLN A 399 -66.87 40.93 -26.53
CA GLN A 399 -67.94 41.47 -25.68
C GLN A 399 -68.09 40.71 -24.35
N SER A 400 -68.57 41.50 -23.38
CA SER A 400 -68.62 41.33 -21.93
C SER A 400 -69.77 40.48 -21.39
N SER A 401 -69.71 40.27 -20.06
CA SER A 401 -70.74 39.80 -19.11
C SER A 401 -70.73 38.28 -18.88
N GLY A 402 -70.89 37.76 -17.66
CA GLY A 402 -71.27 38.37 -16.40
C GLY A 402 -70.86 37.47 -15.24
N TRP A 403 -70.97 38.02 -14.05
CA TRP A 403 -70.59 37.43 -12.78
C TRP A 403 -71.40 36.17 -12.44
N HIS A 404 -70.80 35.21 -11.74
CA HIS A 404 -71.32 34.76 -10.45
C HIS A 404 -70.25 34.05 -9.61
N ARG A 405 -70.17 34.49 -8.36
CA ARG A 405 -69.33 34.03 -7.27
C ARG A 405 -70.20 33.16 -6.37
N THR A 406 -69.78 31.95 -6.04
CA THR A 406 -70.05 31.29 -4.75
C THR A 406 -69.06 30.15 -4.52
N THR A 407 -68.20 30.35 -3.53
CA THR A 407 -67.40 29.38 -2.75
C THR A 407 -68.32 28.49 -1.87
N PRO A 408 -67.80 27.48 -1.14
CA PRO A 408 -66.40 27.07 -0.95
C PRO A 408 -66.01 25.72 -1.55
#